data_AF-A0A2T3MFJ4-F1
#
_entry.id   AF-A0A2T3MFJ4-F1
#
_cell.length_a   1.000
_cell.length_b   1.000
_cell.length_c   1.000
_cell.angle_alpha   90.00
_cell.angle_beta   90.00
_cell.angle_gamma   90.00
#
_symmetry.space_group_name_H-M   'P 1'
#
loop_
_entity.id
_entity.type
_entity.pdbx_description
1 polymer ?
#
loop_
_entity_poly.entity_id
_entity_poly.type
_entity_poly.pdbx_seq_one_letter_code
_entity_poly.pdbx_strand_id
1 'polypeptide(L)'
;MKELQFSTVEKKGIKLHRIALEDNEFNELNRARNILFRVLNHEELYDNLIESYVDAKSAMYELSIRSVSDYSSNYNKSHYNRNKLNRLYFNTLNLSKLYLDKHYREIKKENGTKKVKCFSFSITKTQDTLDSVQQQRRLISNSNQDYMLGCQLRNFVQHSSLPVTNYVSGVRFSNKSEQAFAVFHIPLDKERLIQGGIKKNMLVDYSNEIDLHKIMDGYIKAISEIYVENNRLIKDVVDSCVDIINSKKKFIEDNFSKLNYGIDVVDVDKEKRLFSLSLEWFSVVDYLQQKNLHTLNFDNFKHNPYKY
;
A
#
# COMPACT_ATOMS: atom_id res chain seq x y z
N MET A 1 24.74 19.55 22.82
CA MET A 1 25.21 18.19 23.15
C MET A 1 24.02 17.23 23.11
N LYS A 2 24.22 16.01 22.57
CA LYS A 2 23.17 14.99 22.51
C LYS A 2 23.36 13.98 23.63
N GLU A 3 22.29 13.59 24.28
CA GLU A 3 22.34 12.65 25.41
C GLU A 3 21.19 11.65 25.35
N LEU A 4 21.40 10.48 25.95
CA LEU A 4 20.33 9.59 26.37
C LEU A 4 19.80 10.07 27.71
N GLN A 5 18.49 10.23 27.82
CA GLN A 5 17.79 10.58 29.05
C GLN A 5 16.76 9.49 29.40
N PHE A 6 16.81 9.02 30.64
CA PHE A 6 15.89 8.01 31.16
C PHE A 6 15.79 8.12 32.69
N SER A 7 14.83 7.42 33.31
CA SER A 7 14.67 7.46 34.78
C SER A 7 14.56 6.09 35.42
N THR A 8 15.05 5.97 36.65
CA THR A 8 14.98 4.75 37.47
C THR A 8 14.23 5.01 38.78
N VAL A 9 13.54 3.99 39.29
CA VAL A 9 12.93 4.03 40.63
C VAL A 9 13.95 3.64 41.68
N GLU A 10 14.28 4.59 42.57
CA GLU A 10 15.08 4.35 43.77
C GLU A 10 14.20 4.39 45.04
N LYS A 11 14.72 3.89 46.17
CA LYS A 11 13.98 3.85 47.46
C LYS A 11 13.45 5.22 47.92
N LYS A 12 14.03 6.33 47.43
CA LYS A 12 13.69 7.71 47.80
C LYS A 12 12.97 8.50 46.70
N GLY A 13 12.57 7.87 45.59
CA GLY A 13 11.86 8.53 44.48
C GLY A 13 12.42 8.18 43.10
N ILE A 14 12.15 9.05 42.12
CA ILE A 14 12.60 8.89 40.73
C ILE A 14 13.94 9.61 40.55
N LYS A 15 14.93 8.91 40.00
CA LYS A 15 16.22 9.49 39.61
C LYS A 15 16.32 9.61 38.10
N LEU A 16 16.71 10.79 37.62
CA LEU A 16 16.97 11.04 36.21
C LEU A 16 18.44 10.74 35.90
N HIS A 17 18.68 10.00 34.82
CA HIS A 17 20.01 9.71 34.30
C HIS A 17 20.19 10.35 32.93
N ARG A 18 21.43 10.77 32.67
CA ARG A 18 21.87 11.35 31.41
C ARG A 18 23.20 10.74 31.01
N ILE A 19 23.31 10.28 29.77
CA ILE A 19 24.53 9.70 29.22
C ILE A 19 24.84 10.41 27.91
N ALA A 20 26.04 10.99 27.80
CA ALA A 20 26.48 11.64 26.58
C ALA A 20 26.52 10.64 25.41
N LEU A 21 25.99 11.06 24.26
CA LEU A 21 26.07 10.30 23.01
C LEU A 21 27.19 10.87 22.16
N GLU A 22 28.03 10.00 21.63
CA GLU A 22 28.97 10.39 20.58
C GLU A 22 28.22 10.77 19.30
N ASP A 23 28.77 11.68 18.50
CA ASP A 23 28.13 12.15 17.27
C ASP A 23 27.85 10.99 16.29
N ASN A 24 28.76 10.03 16.18
CA ASN A 24 28.57 8.87 15.33
C ASN A 24 27.40 7.99 15.80
N GLU A 25 27.34 7.72 17.11
CA GLU A 25 26.27 6.94 17.73
C GLU A 25 24.90 7.61 17.57
N PHE A 26 24.84 8.93 17.80
CA PHE A 26 23.64 9.72 17.55
C PHE A 26 23.19 9.63 16.09
N ASN A 27 24.12 9.78 15.14
CA ASN A 27 23.82 9.73 13.72
C ASN A 27 23.32 8.35 13.29
N GLU A 28 23.88 7.29 13.85
CA GLU A 28 23.47 5.91 13.60
C GLU A 28 22.05 5.64 14.10
N LEU A 29 21.76 5.99 15.37
CA LEU A 29 20.42 5.85 15.96
C LEU A 29 19.37 6.67 15.19
N ASN A 30 19.71 7.92 14.87
CA ASN A 30 18.82 8.80 14.11
C ASN A 30 18.57 8.25 12.69
N ARG A 31 19.60 7.74 12.02
CA ARG A 31 19.46 7.11 10.70
C ARG A 31 18.57 5.87 10.78
N ALA A 32 18.83 4.97 11.73
CA ALA A 32 18.04 3.76 11.94
C ALA A 32 16.57 4.10 12.15
N ARG A 33 16.28 5.02 13.08
CA ARG A 33 14.91 5.48 13.34
C ARG A 33 14.23 6.06 12.10
N ASN A 34 14.93 6.90 11.34
CA ASN A 34 14.38 7.50 10.13
C ASN A 34 14.09 6.46 9.04
N ILE A 35 14.92 5.41 8.93
CA ILE A 35 14.65 4.28 8.04
C ILE A 35 13.37 3.57 8.47
N LEU A 36 13.26 3.17 9.75
CA LEU A 36 12.09 2.48 10.27
C LEU A 36 10.81 3.30 10.09
N PHE A 37 10.86 4.61 10.33
CA PHE A 37 9.70 5.48 10.13
C PHE A 37 9.25 5.49 8.65
N ARG A 38 10.20 5.50 7.72
CA ARG A 38 9.87 5.48 6.29
C ARG A 38 9.28 4.15 5.84
N VAL A 39 9.68 3.05 6.46
CA VAL A 39 9.09 1.72 6.25
C VAL A 39 7.65 1.72 6.76
N LEU A 40 7.40 2.16 8.00
CA LEU A 40 6.03 2.27 8.53
C LEU A 40 5.11 3.07 7.60
N ASN A 41 5.53 4.25 7.15
CA ASN A 41 4.74 5.07 6.22
C ASN A 41 4.48 4.40 4.86
N HIS A 42 5.30 3.43 4.46
CA HIS A 42 5.12 2.67 3.22
C HIS A 42 4.12 1.53 3.44
N GLU A 43 4.23 0.82 4.57
CA GLU A 43 3.31 -0.22 5.01
C GLU A 43 1.89 0.33 5.19
N GLU A 44 1.73 1.44 5.91
CA GLU A 44 0.43 2.09 6.10
C GLU A 44 -0.20 2.52 4.76
N LEU A 45 0.60 3.03 3.83
CA LEU A 45 0.11 3.41 2.50
C LEU A 45 -0.39 2.20 1.70
N TYR A 46 0.35 1.09 1.76
CA TYR A 46 -0.06 -0.14 1.11
C TYR A 46 -1.35 -0.69 1.74
N ASP A 47 -1.44 -0.72 3.06
CA ASP A 47 -2.63 -1.18 3.76
C ASP A 47 -3.88 -0.36 3.39
N ASN A 48 -3.76 0.97 3.39
CA ASN A 48 -4.85 1.86 2.95
C ASN A 48 -5.28 1.59 1.49
N LEU A 49 -4.34 1.26 0.60
CA LEU A 49 -4.63 0.90 -0.78
C LEU A 49 -5.44 -0.41 -0.85
N ILE A 50 -5.02 -1.44 -0.11
CA ILE A 50 -5.67 -2.74 -0.09
C ILE A 50 -7.07 -2.63 0.52
N GLU A 51 -7.21 -1.97 1.67
CA GLU A 51 -8.52 -1.75 2.31
C GLU A 51 -9.48 -0.97 1.39
N SER A 52 -8.99 0.08 0.73
CA SER A 52 -9.77 0.83 -0.26
C SER A 52 -10.30 -0.07 -1.40
N TYR A 53 -9.50 -1.05 -1.83
CA TYR A 53 -9.95 -1.99 -2.85
C TYR A 53 -10.92 -3.04 -2.31
N VAL A 54 -10.68 -3.54 -1.10
CA VAL A 54 -11.60 -4.45 -0.40
C VAL A 54 -12.95 -3.80 -0.19
N ASP A 55 -13.00 -2.51 0.16
CA ASP A 55 -14.24 -1.73 0.25
C ASP A 55 -14.98 -1.64 -1.10
N ALA A 56 -14.24 -1.40 -2.19
CA ALA A 56 -14.81 -1.39 -3.54
C ALA A 56 -15.44 -2.75 -3.91
N LYS A 57 -14.73 -3.86 -3.65
CA LYS A 57 -15.21 -5.22 -3.90
C LYS A 57 -16.39 -5.58 -3.00
N SER A 58 -16.34 -5.21 -1.73
CA SER A 58 -17.41 -5.45 -0.76
C SER A 58 -18.70 -4.72 -1.19
N ALA A 59 -18.58 -3.45 -1.59
CA ALA A 59 -19.71 -2.71 -2.14
C ALA A 59 -20.27 -3.35 -3.41
N MET A 60 -19.41 -3.84 -4.30
CA MET A 60 -19.84 -4.55 -5.51
C MET A 60 -20.65 -5.82 -5.18
N TYR A 61 -20.17 -6.65 -4.25
CA TYR A 61 -20.88 -7.86 -3.82
C TYR A 61 -22.19 -7.53 -3.10
N GLU A 62 -22.21 -6.52 -2.24
CA GLU A 62 -23.43 -6.02 -1.60
C GLU A 62 -24.48 -5.64 -2.66
N LEU A 63 -24.08 -4.90 -3.69
CA LEU A 63 -24.97 -4.48 -4.78
C LEU A 63 -25.48 -5.67 -5.60
N SER A 64 -24.62 -6.67 -5.85
CA SER A 64 -25.00 -7.92 -6.51
C SER A 64 -26.09 -8.65 -5.72
N ILE A 65 -25.93 -8.81 -4.40
CA ILE A 65 -26.91 -9.45 -3.53
C ILE A 65 -28.23 -8.67 -3.52
N ARG A 66 -28.17 -7.35 -3.36
CA ARG A 66 -29.37 -6.49 -3.37
C ARG A 66 -30.12 -6.50 -4.70
N SER A 67 -29.44 -6.77 -5.81
CA SER A 67 -30.09 -6.89 -7.12
C SER A 67 -30.95 -8.14 -7.26
N VAL A 68 -30.72 -9.17 -6.43
CA VAL A 68 -31.55 -10.37 -6.36
C VAL A 68 -32.79 -10.13 -5.49
N SER A 69 -32.66 -9.38 -4.40
CA SER A 69 -33.76 -9.16 -3.45
C SER A 69 -34.72 -8.04 -3.85
N ASP A 70 -34.23 -7.04 -4.59
CA ASP A 70 -35.02 -5.88 -4.97
C ASP A 70 -34.97 -5.65 -6.49
N TYR A 71 -36.01 -6.15 -7.16
CA TYR A 71 -36.23 -6.02 -8.59
C TYR A 71 -36.62 -4.59 -9.03
N SER A 72 -36.87 -3.68 -8.09
CA SER A 72 -37.18 -2.29 -8.44
C SER A 72 -35.91 -1.53 -8.82
N SER A 73 -35.78 -1.27 -10.12
CA SER A 73 -34.76 -0.38 -10.68
C SER A 73 -35.37 1.00 -10.84
N ASN A 74 -35.02 1.94 -9.97
CA ASN A 74 -35.25 3.36 -10.22
C ASN A 74 -33.91 4.06 -10.50
N TYR A 75 -33.96 5.10 -11.33
CA TYR A 75 -32.75 5.80 -11.75
C TYR A 75 -31.96 6.37 -10.57
N ASN A 76 -32.64 6.84 -9.52
CA ASN A 76 -32.01 7.41 -8.32
C ASN A 76 -31.12 6.39 -7.59
N LYS A 77 -31.60 5.15 -7.42
CA LYS A 77 -30.85 4.04 -6.82
C LYS A 77 -29.64 3.68 -7.69
N SER A 78 -29.83 3.58 -9.00
CA SER A 78 -28.73 3.31 -9.94
C SER A 78 -27.68 4.42 -9.93
N HIS A 79 -28.10 5.69 -9.88
CA HIS A 79 -27.22 6.83 -9.74
C HIS A 79 -26.42 6.78 -8.42
N TYR A 80 -27.10 6.52 -7.30
CA TYR A 80 -26.48 6.39 -5.97
C TYR A 80 -25.41 5.29 -5.95
N ASN A 81 -25.74 4.11 -6.46
CA ASN A 81 -24.84 2.96 -6.52
C ASN A 81 -23.62 3.24 -7.40
N ARG A 82 -23.84 3.81 -8.60
CA ARG A 82 -22.75 4.23 -9.49
C ARG A 82 -21.84 5.25 -8.80
N ASN A 83 -22.41 6.22 -8.09
CA ASN A 83 -21.63 7.23 -7.38
C ASN A 83 -20.84 6.64 -6.19
N LYS A 84 -21.39 5.66 -5.48
CA LYS A 84 -20.66 4.88 -4.46
C LYS A 84 -19.44 4.20 -5.08
N LEU A 85 -19.63 3.43 -6.15
CA LEU A 85 -18.54 2.74 -6.85
C LEU A 85 -17.51 3.72 -7.42
N ASN A 86 -17.95 4.86 -7.98
CA ASN A 86 -17.04 5.89 -8.47
C ASN A 86 -16.10 6.40 -7.38
N ARG A 87 -16.62 6.75 -6.19
CA ARG A 87 -15.78 7.23 -5.08
C ARG A 87 -14.78 6.16 -4.64
N LEU A 88 -15.23 4.91 -4.53
CA LEU A 88 -14.38 3.79 -4.09
C LEU A 88 -13.26 3.52 -5.11
N TYR A 89 -13.58 3.26 -6.38
CA TYR A 89 -12.57 3.01 -7.41
C TYR A 89 -11.67 4.22 -7.67
N PHE A 90 -12.21 5.44 -7.61
CA PHE A 90 -11.40 6.66 -7.73
C PHE A 90 -10.37 6.75 -6.59
N ASN A 91 -10.80 6.46 -5.36
CA ASN A 91 -9.91 6.43 -4.21
C ASN A 91 -8.83 5.35 -4.38
N THR A 92 -9.21 4.13 -4.75
CA THR A 92 -8.26 3.03 -4.99
C THR A 92 -7.23 3.42 -6.05
N LEU A 93 -7.64 3.91 -7.21
CA LEU A 93 -6.73 4.32 -8.29
C LEU A 93 -5.75 5.43 -7.87
N ASN A 94 -6.19 6.38 -7.03
CA ASN A 94 -5.32 7.44 -6.52
C ASN A 94 -4.33 6.93 -5.47
N LEU A 95 -4.75 6.05 -4.56
CA LEU A 95 -3.85 5.39 -3.62
C LEU A 95 -2.82 4.52 -4.35
N SER A 96 -3.25 3.76 -5.37
CA SER A 96 -2.37 3.01 -6.27
C SER A 96 -1.35 3.91 -6.96
N LYS A 97 -1.75 5.10 -7.43
CA LYS A 97 -0.80 6.07 -7.96
C LYS A 97 0.24 6.47 -6.94
N LEU A 98 -0.21 6.85 -5.74
CA LEU A 98 0.67 7.33 -4.69
C LEU A 98 1.67 6.25 -4.28
N TYR A 99 1.20 5.00 -4.15
CA TYR A 99 2.03 3.84 -3.86
C TYR A 99 3.07 3.59 -4.96
N LEU A 100 2.64 3.52 -6.22
CA LEU A 100 3.52 3.29 -7.37
C LEU A 100 4.54 4.43 -7.56
N ASP A 101 4.14 5.69 -7.36
CA ASP A 101 5.03 6.86 -7.44
C ASP A 101 6.09 6.83 -6.31
N LYS A 102 5.75 6.32 -5.11
CA LYS A 102 6.72 6.11 -4.02
C LYS A 102 7.63 4.92 -4.29
N HIS A 103 7.09 3.82 -4.81
CA HIS A 103 7.85 2.62 -5.18
C HIS A 103 8.92 2.97 -6.22
N TYR A 104 8.53 3.59 -7.34
CA TYR A 104 9.47 4.01 -8.38
C TYR A 104 8.92 5.17 -9.22
N ARG A 105 9.71 6.24 -9.35
CA ARG A 105 9.42 7.37 -10.23
C ARG A 105 10.66 7.92 -10.89
N GLU A 106 10.63 7.99 -12.22
CA GLU A 106 11.59 8.74 -13.03
C GLU A 106 11.17 10.20 -13.14
N ILE A 107 12.08 11.10 -12.78
CA ILE A 107 11.91 12.55 -12.90
C ILE A 107 12.97 13.05 -13.88
N LYS A 108 12.52 13.55 -15.04
CA LYS A 108 13.40 14.28 -15.96
C LYS A 108 13.71 15.64 -15.35
N LYS A 109 14.99 15.97 -15.22
CA LYS A 109 15.45 17.31 -14.87
C LYS A 109 15.57 18.16 -16.14
N GLU A 110 15.57 19.48 -15.96
CA GLU A 110 15.70 20.47 -17.04
C GLU A 110 16.98 20.30 -17.85
N ASN A 111 18.06 19.82 -17.21
CA ASN A 111 19.33 19.51 -17.86
C ASN A 111 19.35 18.16 -18.63
N GLY A 112 18.18 17.54 -18.87
CA GLY A 112 18.05 16.26 -19.55
C GLY A 112 18.42 15.02 -18.71
N THR A 113 18.97 15.20 -17.51
CA THR A 113 19.32 14.06 -16.64
C THR A 113 18.09 13.46 -15.95
N LYS A 114 18.12 12.14 -15.72
CA LYS A 114 17.04 11.44 -15.02
C LYS A 114 17.40 11.28 -13.55
N LYS A 115 16.54 11.80 -12.66
CA LYS A 115 16.56 11.47 -11.24
C LYS A 115 15.56 10.38 -10.97
N VAL A 116 16.02 9.26 -10.42
CA VAL A 116 15.14 8.17 -9.99
C VAL A 116 14.85 8.34 -8.50
N LYS A 117 13.56 8.32 -8.14
CA LYS A 117 13.09 8.08 -6.77
C LYS A 117 12.63 6.63 -6.71
N CYS A 118 13.19 5.84 -5.79
CA CYS A 118 12.81 4.45 -5.57
C CYS A 118 12.80 4.17 -4.07
N PHE A 119 11.72 3.57 -3.56
CA PHE A 119 11.55 3.30 -2.14
C PHE A 119 12.67 2.39 -1.62
N SER A 120 12.81 1.18 -2.18
CA SER A 120 13.81 0.21 -1.70
C SER A 120 15.23 0.75 -1.82
N PHE A 121 15.60 1.37 -2.96
CA PHE A 121 16.91 2.04 -3.13
C PHE A 121 17.14 3.13 -2.08
N SER A 122 16.10 3.87 -1.72
CA SER A 122 16.24 4.96 -0.75
C SER A 122 16.41 4.46 0.69
N ILE A 123 16.14 3.18 0.96
CA ILE A 123 16.43 2.48 2.22
C ILE A 123 17.80 1.82 2.16
N THR A 124 18.07 0.99 1.14
CA THR A 124 19.28 0.18 1.02
C THR A 124 20.51 0.95 0.54
N LYS A 125 20.31 1.96 -0.31
CA LYS A 125 21.37 2.72 -0.99
C LYS A 125 22.27 1.89 -1.92
N THR A 126 21.81 0.72 -2.36
CA THR A 126 22.57 -0.17 -3.24
C THR A 126 22.02 -0.18 -4.67
N GLN A 127 22.92 -0.18 -5.67
CA GLN A 127 22.51 -0.20 -7.07
C GLN A 127 21.77 -1.50 -7.43
N ASP A 128 22.18 -2.64 -6.87
CA ASP A 128 21.53 -3.94 -7.09
C ASP A 128 20.04 -3.92 -6.74
N THR A 129 19.65 -3.22 -5.66
CA THR A 129 18.24 -3.04 -5.30
C THR A 129 17.50 -2.24 -6.37
N LEU A 130 18.13 -1.20 -6.91
CA LEU A 130 17.52 -0.38 -7.96
C LEU A 130 17.33 -1.19 -9.26
N ASP A 131 18.32 -1.98 -9.64
CA ASP A 131 18.28 -2.83 -10.83
C ASP A 131 17.22 -3.91 -10.69
N SER A 132 17.11 -4.54 -9.52
CA SER A 132 16.06 -5.53 -9.19
C SER A 132 14.66 -4.94 -9.34
N VAL A 133 14.43 -3.73 -8.78
CA VAL A 133 13.14 -3.02 -8.94
C VAL A 133 12.85 -2.70 -10.41
N GLN A 134 13.84 -2.23 -11.17
CA GLN A 134 13.65 -1.94 -12.58
C GLN A 134 13.31 -3.19 -13.39
N GLN A 135 13.99 -4.31 -13.12
CA GLN A 135 13.73 -5.59 -13.76
C GLN A 135 12.31 -6.06 -13.45
N GLN A 136 11.89 -6.07 -12.18
CA GLN A 136 10.54 -6.48 -11.78
C GLN A 136 9.48 -5.64 -12.48
N ARG A 137 9.63 -4.31 -12.53
CA ARG A 137 8.69 -3.43 -13.23
C ARG A 137 8.56 -3.76 -14.71
N ARG A 138 9.67 -4.08 -15.39
CA ARG A 138 9.63 -4.50 -16.80
C ARG A 138 8.91 -5.84 -16.95
N LEU A 139 9.18 -6.80 -16.08
CA LEU A 139 8.51 -8.11 -16.09
C LEU A 139 7.00 -7.96 -15.93
N ILE A 140 6.54 -7.26 -14.89
CA ILE A 140 5.11 -7.04 -14.63
C ILE A 140 4.44 -6.29 -15.79
N SER A 141 5.10 -5.26 -16.33
CA SER A 141 4.54 -4.49 -17.46
C SER A 141 4.38 -5.33 -18.72
N ASN A 142 5.24 -6.34 -18.91
CA ASN A 142 5.21 -7.21 -20.08
C ASN A 142 4.27 -8.41 -19.89
N SER A 143 4.10 -8.90 -18.66
CA SER A 143 3.33 -10.11 -18.37
C SER A 143 1.90 -9.86 -17.92
N ASN A 144 1.56 -8.65 -17.46
CA ASN A 144 0.25 -8.32 -16.90
C ASN A 144 -0.40 -7.14 -17.65
N GLN A 145 -1.29 -7.47 -18.59
CA GLN A 145 -2.01 -6.47 -19.38
C GLN A 145 -2.95 -5.62 -18.52
N ASP A 146 -3.60 -6.24 -17.52
CA ASP A 146 -4.52 -5.55 -16.60
C ASP A 146 -3.80 -4.50 -15.77
N TYR A 147 -2.55 -4.77 -15.37
CA TYR A 147 -1.71 -3.77 -14.71
C TYR A 147 -1.43 -2.56 -15.61
N MET A 148 -1.10 -2.81 -16.88
CA MET A 148 -0.84 -1.75 -17.85
C MET A 148 -2.10 -0.92 -18.13
N LEU A 149 -3.25 -1.57 -18.31
CA LEU A 149 -4.52 -0.90 -18.48
C LEU A 149 -4.92 -0.13 -17.21
N GLY A 150 -4.75 -0.70 -16.02
CA GLY A 150 -4.96 -0.03 -14.74
C GLY A 150 -4.15 1.27 -14.59
N CYS A 151 -2.88 1.24 -15.01
CA CYS A 151 -2.04 2.44 -15.05
C CYS A 151 -2.57 3.53 -16.01
N GLN A 152 -3.14 3.13 -17.14
CA GLN A 152 -3.78 4.07 -18.08
C GLN A 152 -5.15 4.56 -17.58
N LEU A 153 -5.95 3.68 -16.99
CA LEU A 153 -7.24 4.01 -16.37
C LEU A 153 -7.08 5.06 -15.29
N ARG A 154 -6.04 4.95 -14.46
CA ARG A 154 -5.67 6.01 -13.51
C ARG A 154 -5.49 7.36 -14.21
N ASN A 155 -4.70 7.43 -15.29
CA ASN A 155 -4.46 8.69 -16.01
C ASN A 155 -5.76 9.24 -16.60
N PHE A 156 -6.55 8.37 -17.22
CA PHE A 156 -7.86 8.69 -17.75
C PHE A 156 -8.77 9.26 -16.67
N VAL A 157 -8.78 8.65 -15.49
CA VAL A 157 -9.63 9.06 -14.38
C VAL A 157 -9.24 10.42 -13.81
N GLN A 158 -7.96 10.75 -13.83
CA GLN A 158 -7.45 12.03 -13.33
C GLN A 158 -7.68 13.21 -14.28
N HIS A 159 -7.83 12.94 -15.58
CA HIS A 159 -7.82 14.00 -16.59
C HIS A 159 -9.06 14.04 -17.49
N SER A 160 -9.90 13.01 -17.46
CA SER A 160 -10.99 12.87 -18.44
C SER A 160 -12.35 12.55 -17.82
N SER A 161 -12.45 11.57 -16.91
CA SER A 161 -13.76 11.06 -16.48
C SER A 161 -13.73 10.27 -15.18
N LEU A 162 -14.87 10.10 -14.52
CA LEU A 162 -15.03 9.10 -13.46
C LEU A 162 -14.89 7.65 -13.99
N PRO A 163 -14.44 6.70 -13.14
CA PRO A 163 -14.14 5.31 -13.55
C PRO A 163 -15.37 4.45 -13.88
N VAL A 164 -16.53 4.75 -13.29
CA VAL A 164 -17.77 3.98 -13.41
C VAL A 164 -18.83 4.83 -14.10
N THR A 165 -19.13 4.47 -15.35
CA THR A 165 -20.11 5.16 -16.20
C THR A 165 -21.48 4.48 -16.12
N ASN A 166 -21.47 3.16 -16.10
CA ASN A 166 -22.61 2.28 -15.92
C ASN A 166 -22.16 1.02 -15.17
N TYR A 167 -23.13 0.27 -14.64
CA TYR A 167 -22.92 -1.09 -14.15
C TYR A 167 -24.12 -1.93 -14.56
N VAL A 168 -23.91 -3.24 -14.70
CA VAL A 168 -24.95 -4.21 -15.00
C VAL A 168 -25.08 -5.11 -13.79
N SER A 169 -26.28 -5.23 -13.23
CA SER A 169 -26.59 -6.14 -12.13
C SER A 169 -27.87 -6.90 -12.42
N GLY A 170 -27.94 -8.17 -12.06
CA GLY A 170 -29.16 -8.96 -12.21
C GLY A 170 -28.93 -10.45 -11.99
N VAL A 171 -29.80 -11.26 -12.57
CA VAL A 171 -29.77 -12.72 -12.42
C VAL A 171 -29.68 -13.38 -13.80
N ARG A 172 -28.77 -14.34 -13.96
CA ARG A 172 -28.70 -15.24 -15.13
C ARG A 172 -29.17 -16.63 -14.74
N PHE A 173 -30.09 -17.19 -15.51
CA PHE A 173 -30.54 -18.57 -15.33
C PHE A 173 -29.65 -19.52 -16.13
N SER A 174 -29.25 -20.62 -15.50
CA SER A 174 -28.60 -21.73 -16.18
C SER A 174 -29.61 -22.81 -16.51
N ASN A 175 -29.78 -23.08 -17.80
CA ASN A 175 -30.65 -24.18 -18.27
C ASN A 175 -30.16 -25.57 -17.80
N LYS A 176 -28.92 -25.68 -17.31
CA LYS A 176 -28.30 -26.95 -16.90
C LYS A 176 -28.43 -27.28 -15.42
N SER A 177 -28.77 -26.31 -14.56
CA SER A 177 -28.65 -26.50 -13.11
C SER A 177 -29.88 -26.06 -12.31
N GLU A 178 -30.99 -25.65 -12.96
CA GLU A 178 -32.18 -25.06 -12.31
C GLU A 178 -31.86 -23.90 -11.32
N GLN A 179 -30.65 -23.38 -11.39
CA GLN A 179 -30.11 -22.37 -10.48
C GLN A 179 -29.94 -21.05 -11.22
N ALA A 180 -30.28 -19.98 -10.50
CA ALA A 180 -30.11 -18.62 -10.93
C ALA A 180 -28.83 -18.06 -10.29
N PHE A 181 -27.99 -17.41 -11.09
CA PHE A 181 -26.73 -16.82 -10.65
C PHE A 181 -26.85 -15.30 -10.63
N ALA A 182 -26.50 -14.68 -9.51
CA ALA A 182 -26.34 -13.24 -9.46
C ALA A 182 -25.16 -12.82 -10.35
N VAL A 183 -25.36 -11.79 -11.15
CA VAL A 183 -24.37 -11.26 -12.08
C VAL A 183 -24.17 -9.78 -11.80
N PHE A 184 -22.91 -9.37 -11.74
CA PHE A 184 -22.52 -7.97 -11.57
C PHE A 184 -21.31 -7.65 -12.45
N HIS A 185 -21.44 -6.62 -13.28
CA HIS A 185 -20.39 -6.17 -14.20
C HIS A 185 -20.27 -4.65 -14.20
N ILE A 186 -19.04 -4.16 -14.36
CA ILE A 186 -18.79 -2.72 -14.55
C ILE A 186 -18.12 -2.54 -15.91
N PRO A 187 -18.92 -2.44 -17.00
CA PRO A 187 -18.36 -2.40 -18.35
C PRO A 187 -17.58 -1.10 -18.58
N LEU A 188 -16.40 -1.23 -19.19
CA LEU A 188 -15.62 -0.12 -19.70
C LEU A 188 -15.85 0.03 -21.20
N ASP A 189 -16.25 1.23 -21.61
CA ASP A 189 -16.47 1.60 -23.00
C ASP A 189 -15.12 1.86 -23.69
N LYS A 190 -14.74 0.97 -24.63
CA LYS A 190 -13.47 1.07 -25.37
C LYS A 190 -13.34 2.39 -26.13
N GLU A 191 -14.38 2.86 -26.79
CA GLU A 191 -14.33 4.10 -27.57
C GLU A 191 -14.10 5.30 -26.65
N ARG A 192 -14.78 5.31 -25.50
CA ARG A 192 -14.56 6.35 -24.47
C ARG A 192 -13.13 6.32 -23.91
N LEU A 193 -12.58 5.12 -23.68
CA LEU A 193 -11.19 4.97 -23.24
C LEU A 193 -10.21 5.52 -24.29
N ILE A 194 -10.44 5.23 -25.57
CA ILE A 194 -9.62 5.74 -26.69
C ILE A 194 -9.71 7.26 -26.79
N GLN A 195 -10.92 7.82 -26.74
CA GLN A 195 -11.15 9.28 -26.73
C GLN A 195 -10.47 9.96 -25.54
N GLY A 196 -10.38 9.27 -24.40
CA GLY A 196 -9.66 9.71 -23.22
C GLY A 196 -8.14 9.51 -23.26
N GLY A 197 -7.58 9.09 -24.39
CA GLY A 197 -6.13 9.00 -24.63
C GLY A 197 -5.51 7.63 -24.37
N ILE A 198 -6.30 6.59 -24.07
CA ILE A 198 -5.77 5.22 -23.99
C ILE A 198 -5.48 4.71 -25.41
N LYS A 199 -4.28 4.17 -25.64
CA LYS A 199 -3.87 3.71 -26.97
C LYS A 199 -4.67 2.48 -27.40
N LYS A 200 -5.21 2.52 -28.63
CA LYS A 200 -6.01 1.43 -29.21
C LYS A 200 -5.31 0.07 -29.18
N ASN A 201 -4.00 0.02 -29.42
CA ASN A 201 -3.22 -1.23 -29.41
C ASN A 201 -3.21 -1.94 -28.04
N MET A 202 -3.39 -1.21 -26.93
CA MET A 202 -3.51 -1.79 -25.59
C MET A 202 -4.87 -2.48 -25.36
N LEU A 203 -5.87 -2.17 -26.18
CA LEU A 203 -7.24 -2.68 -26.05
C LEU A 203 -7.57 -3.80 -27.04
N VAL A 204 -6.62 -4.19 -27.90
CA VAL A 204 -6.80 -5.19 -28.97
C VAL A 204 -7.03 -6.59 -28.39
N ASP A 205 -6.27 -6.95 -27.37
CA ASP A 205 -6.31 -8.29 -26.77
C ASP A 205 -7.50 -8.49 -25.83
N TYR A 206 -8.15 -7.39 -25.45
CA TYR A 206 -9.38 -7.45 -24.68
C TYR A 206 -10.56 -7.80 -25.58
N SER A 207 -11.47 -8.64 -25.09
CA SER A 207 -12.78 -8.85 -25.71
C SER A 207 -13.55 -7.53 -25.85
N ASN A 208 -14.65 -7.51 -26.61
CA ASN A 208 -15.49 -6.32 -26.71
C ASN A 208 -16.03 -5.85 -25.35
N GLU A 209 -16.11 -6.75 -24.37
CA GLU A 209 -16.55 -6.48 -23.01
C GLU A 209 -15.33 -6.45 -22.07
N ILE A 210 -14.88 -5.25 -21.73
CA ILE A 210 -13.89 -5.03 -20.67
C ILE A 210 -14.66 -4.77 -19.37
N ASP A 211 -14.32 -5.48 -18.30
CA ASP A 211 -14.91 -5.24 -16.97
C ASP A 211 -13.91 -4.59 -16.02
N LEU A 212 -14.25 -3.41 -15.50
CA LEU A 212 -13.41 -2.66 -14.57
C LEU A 212 -12.99 -3.49 -13.36
N HIS A 213 -13.90 -4.28 -12.76
CA HIS A 213 -13.52 -5.02 -11.55
C HIS A 213 -12.45 -6.07 -11.84
N LYS A 214 -12.48 -6.67 -13.03
CA LYS A 214 -11.48 -7.65 -13.47
C LYS A 214 -10.14 -6.98 -13.74
N ILE A 215 -10.14 -5.83 -14.42
CA ILE A 215 -8.91 -5.05 -14.62
C ILE A 215 -8.30 -4.66 -13.27
N MET A 216 -9.13 -4.25 -12.31
CA MET A 216 -8.67 -3.87 -10.99
C MET A 216 -8.13 -5.07 -10.19
N ASP A 217 -8.68 -6.28 -10.36
CA ASP A 217 -8.13 -7.50 -9.75
C ASP A 217 -6.69 -7.76 -10.23
N GLY A 218 -6.46 -7.73 -11.55
CA GLY A 218 -5.14 -7.90 -12.13
C GLY A 218 -4.16 -6.76 -11.80
N TYR A 219 -4.66 -5.53 -11.70
CA TYR A 219 -3.89 -4.35 -11.32
C TYR A 219 -3.43 -4.40 -9.85
N ILE A 220 -4.33 -4.72 -8.93
CA ILE A 220 -4.03 -4.79 -7.49
C ILE A 220 -3.15 -6.00 -7.17
N LYS A 221 -3.33 -7.12 -7.86
CA LYS A 221 -2.41 -8.27 -7.79
C LYS A 221 -0.97 -7.87 -8.12
N ALA A 222 -0.76 -7.17 -9.23
CA ALA A 222 0.57 -6.69 -9.61
C ALA A 222 1.16 -5.71 -8.58
N ILE A 223 0.36 -4.82 -7.99
CA ILE A 223 0.81 -3.95 -6.90
C ILE A 223 1.19 -4.76 -5.66
N SER A 224 0.46 -5.82 -5.36
CA SER A 224 0.78 -6.73 -4.26
C SER A 224 2.10 -7.48 -4.49
N GLU A 225 2.38 -7.90 -5.72
CA GLU A 225 3.67 -8.50 -6.12
C GLU A 225 4.83 -7.50 -5.97
N ILE A 226 4.61 -6.23 -6.32
CA ILE A 226 5.56 -5.14 -6.10
C ILE A 226 5.84 -4.93 -4.61
N TYR A 227 4.80 -4.99 -3.78
CA TYR A 227 4.90 -4.83 -2.33
C TYR A 227 5.75 -5.92 -1.69
N VAL A 228 5.45 -7.19 -1.99
CA VAL A 228 6.20 -8.36 -1.48
C VAL A 228 7.69 -8.23 -1.81
N GLU A 229 8.01 -7.84 -3.06
CA GLU A 229 9.40 -7.67 -3.48
C GLU A 229 10.09 -6.49 -2.79
N ASN A 230 9.40 -5.36 -2.59
CA ASN A 230 9.98 -4.25 -1.83
C ASN A 230 10.38 -4.69 -0.42
N ASN A 231 9.51 -5.44 0.26
CA ASN A 231 9.77 -5.93 1.61
C ASN A 231 10.92 -6.92 1.66
N ARG A 232 11.00 -7.82 0.67
CA ARG A 232 12.16 -8.72 0.50
C ARG A 232 13.47 -7.93 0.36
N LEU A 233 13.48 -6.89 -0.47
CA LEU A 233 14.69 -6.12 -0.80
C LEU A 233 15.22 -5.26 0.36
N ILE A 234 14.35 -4.83 1.29
CA ILE A 234 14.76 -3.96 2.41
C ILE A 234 15.03 -4.73 3.71
N LYS A 235 14.64 -6.01 3.78
CA LYS A 235 14.57 -6.80 5.01
C LYS A 235 15.83 -6.68 5.88
N ASP A 236 16.98 -7.01 5.32
CA ASP A 236 18.24 -7.02 6.09
C ASP A 236 18.59 -5.65 6.68
N VAL A 237 18.28 -4.56 5.96
CA VAL A 237 18.52 -3.20 6.43
C VAL A 237 17.54 -2.82 7.54
N VAL A 238 16.29 -3.25 7.44
CA VAL A 238 15.27 -3.04 8.48
C VAL A 238 15.65 -3.79 9.75
N ASP A 239 15.99 -5.07 9.64
CA ASP A 239 16.40 -5.92 10.76
C ASP A 239 17.63 -5.31 11.45
N SER A 240 18.64 -4.88 10.69
CA SER A 240 19.81 -4.18 11.23
C SER A 240 19.46 -2.87 11.95
N CYS A 241 18.52 -2.08 11.43
CA CYS A 241 18.07 -0.84 12.09
C CYS A 241 17.33 -1.11 13.42
N VAL A 242 16.53 -2.17 13.46
CA VAL A 242 15.86 -2.64 14.69
C VAL A 242 16.91 -3.06 15.72
N ASP A 243 17.90 -3.85 15.30
CA ASP A 243 18.98 -4.34 16.15
C ASP A 243 19.83 -3.21 16.74
N ILE A 244 20.16 -2.18 15.95
CA ILE A 244 20.89 -0.99 16.42
C ILE A 244 20.16 -0.35 17.61
N ILE A 245 18.85 -0.10 17.46
CA ILE A 245 18.06 0.58 18.50
C ILE A 245 17.87 -0.33 19.72
N ASN A 246 17.54 -1.62 19.50
CA ASN A 246 17.34 -2.58 20.58
C ASN A 246 18.64 -2.86 21.36
N SER A 247 19.79 -2.94 20.67
CA SER A 247 21.08 -3.12 21.33
C SER A 247 21.41 -1.93 22.23
N LYS A 248 21.13 -0.71 21.78
CA LYS A 248 21.33 0.49 22.61
C LYS A 248 20.39 0.52 23.81
N LYS A 249 19.12 0.16 23.60
CA LYS A 249 18.13 0.04 24.67
C LYS A 249 18.58 -0.99 25.72
N LYS A 250 18.97 -2.19 25.26
CA LYS A 250 19.41 -3.29 26.11
C LYS A 250 20.66 -2.93 26.92
N PHE A 251 21.62 -2.22 26.32
CA PHE A 251 22.78 -1.71 27.05
C PHE A 251 22.38 -0.88 28.28
N ILE A 252 21.35 -0.04 28.18
CA ILE A 252 20.85 0.74 29.33
C ILE A 252 20.13 -0.16 30.34
N GLU A 253 19.29 -1.08 29.86
CA GLU A 253 18.55 -2.02 30.72
C GLU A 253 19.48 -2.94 31.54
N ASP A 254 20.61 -3.36 30.95
CA ASP A 254 21.59 -4.22 31.61
C ASP A 254 22.44 -3.45 32.65
N ASN A 255 22.63 -2.14 32.47
CA ASN A 255 23.44 -1.30 33.37
C ASN A 255 22.61 -0.60 34.47
N PHE A 256 21.29 -0.48 34.29
CA PHE A 256 20.41 0.27 35.20
C PHE A 256 19.17 -0.54 35.60
N SER A 257 19.11 -0.95 36.87
CA SER A 257 17.92 -1.64 37.41
C SER A 257 16.72 -0.70 37.60
N LYS A 258 15.50 -1.25 37.52
CA LYS A 258 14.23 -0.55 37.84
C LYS A 258 13.97 0.71 37.01
N LEU A 259 14.14 0.61 35.69
CA LEU A 259 13.74 1.66 34.76
C LEU A 259 12.24 1.96 34.92
N ASN A 260 11.91 3.24 35.09
CA ASN A 260 10.55 3.73 35.34
C ASN A 260 9.91 4.35 34.08
N TYR A 261 10.74 4.94 33.21
CA TYR A 261 10.28 5.68 32.04
C TYR A 261 11.28 5.57 30.91
N GLY A 262 10.76 5.55 29.68
CA GLY A 262 11.48 5.18 28.45
C GLY A 262 12.82 5.89 28.21
N ILE A 263 13.64 5.30 27.34
CA ILE A 263 14.95 5.82 26.98
C ILE A 263 14.79 6.74 25.78
N ASP A 264 15.06 8.02 25.98
CA ASP A 264 14.91 9.06 24.98
C ASP A 264 16.25 9.69 24.60
N VAL A 265 16.38 10.07 23.33
CA VAL A 265 17.47 10.91 22.84
C VAL A 265 17.03 12.37 22.95
N VAL A 266 17.83 13.19 23.64
CA VAL A 266 17.57 14.62 23.88
C VAL A 266 18.70 15.49 23.37
N ASP A 267 18.36 16.72 22.98
CA ASP A 267 19.29 17.81 22.76
C ASP A 267 19.27 18.71 23.99
N VAL A 268 20.36 18.70 24.76
CA VAL A 268 20.45 19.43 26.02
C VAL A 268 20.51 20.92 25.78
N ASP A 269 21.24 21.36 24.75
CA ASP A 269 21.45 22.79 24.46
C ASP A 269 20.14 23.45 24.02
N LYS A 270 19.25 22.66 23.39
CA LYS A 270 17.93 23.11 22.92
C LYS A 270 16.78 22.71 23.85
N GLU A 271 17.11 22.07 24.98
CA GLU A 271 16.14 21.50 25.93
C GLU A 271 15.01 20.71 25.26
N LYS A 272 15.36 19.92 24.24
CA LYS A 272 14.37 19.28 23.36
C LYS A 272 14.56 17.78 23.27
N ARG A 273 13.47 17.04 23.48
CA ARG A 273 13.38 15.62 23.09
C ARG A 273 13.44 15.48 21.57
N LEU A 274 14.38 14.68 21.08
CA LEU A 274 14.52 14.39 19.65
C LEU A 274 13.68 13.17 19.28
N PHE A 275 13.88 12.05 19.96
CA PHE A 275 13.11 10.84 19.74
C PHE A 275 13.24 9.82 20.88
N SER A 276 12.33 8.85 20.92
CA SER A 276 12.44 7.69 21.79
C SER A 276 13.22 6.55 21.15
N LEU A 277 13.89 5.74 21.97
CA LEU A 277 14.37 4.41 21.60
C LEU A 277 13.27 3.35 21.73
N SER A 278 12.06 3.69 22.19
CA SER A 278 10.91 2.78 22.10
C SER A 278 10.57 2.49 20.62
N LEU A 279 10.43 1.20 20.31
CA LEU A 279 9.98 0.68 19.01
C LEU A 279 8.53 0.18 19.04
N GLU A 280 7.76 0.48 20.08
CA GLU A 280 6.34 0.08 20.18
C GLU A 280 5.54 0.52 18.94
N TRP A 281 5.74 1.76 18.48
CA TRP A 281 5.14 2.29 17.26
C TRP A 281 5.52 1.51 16.00
N PHE A 282 6.70 0.87 15.98
CA PHE A 282 7.18 0.11 14.82
C PHE A 282 6.63 -1.32 14.80
N SER A 283 6.14 -1.86 15.92
CA SER A 283 5.46 -3.17 15.96
C SER A 283 4.23 -3.25 15.04
N VAL A 284 3.67 -2.09 14.67
CA VAL A 284 2.61 -1.96 13.66
C VAL A 284 3.07 -2.50 12.30
N VAL A 285 4.36 -2.35 11.94
CA VAL A 285 4.90 -2.90 10.70
C VAL A 285 4.78 -4.41 10.67
N ASP A 286 5.12 -5.11 11.75
CA ASP A 286 5.00 -6.57 11.82
C ASP A 286 3.54 -7.01 11.65
N TYR A 287 2.61 -6.30 12.30
CA TYR A 287 1.17 -6.54 12.14
C TYR A 287 0.72 -6.35 10.68
N LEU A 288 1.10 -5.23 10.04
CA LEU A 288 0.69 -4.93 8.67
C LEU A 288 1.31 -5.91 7.66
N GLN A 289 2.56 -6.32 7.85
CA GLN A 289 3.22 -7.31 7.00
C GLN A 289 2.61 -8.70 7.15
N GLN A 290 2.19 -9.10 8.35
CA GLN A 290 1.47 -10.35 8.57
C GLN A 290 0.08 -10.32 7.92
N LYS A 291 -0.66 -9.22 8.12
CA LYS A 291 -1.99 -8.99 7.51
C LYS A 291 -1.91 -9.07 5.99
N ASN A 292 -0.85 -8.52 5.40
CA ASN A 292 -0.65 -8.38 3.96
C ASN A 292 0.36 -9.40 3.37
N LEU A 293 0.63 -10.49 4.09
CA LEU A 293 1.68 -11.45 3.74
C LEU A 293 1.49 -12.10 2.37
N HIS A 294 0.24 -12.32 1.99
CA HIS A 294 -0.11 -13.01 0.76
C HIS A 294 -0.47 -12.02 -0.34
N THR A 295 0.07 -12.27 -1.55
CA THR A 295 -0.34 -11.56 -2.75
C THR A 295 -1.86 -11.67 -2.92
N LEU A 296 -2.54 -10.53 -2.93
CA LEU A 296 -3.99 -10.50 -3.12
C LEU A 296 -4.32 -10.86 -4.58
N ASN A 297 -4.85 -12.07 -4.77
CA ASN A 297 -5.23 -12.58 -6.09
C ASN A 297 -6.67 -13.09 -6.05
N PHE A 298 -7.62 -12.23 -6.43
CA PHE A 298 -9.05 -12.58 -6.44
C PHE A 298 -9.41 -13.67 -7.44
N ASP A 299 -8.60 -13.91 -8.49
CA ASP A 299 -8.83 -15.00 -9.45
C ASP A 299 -8.77 -16.39 -8.80
N ASN A 300 -8.05 -16.51 -7.67
CA ASN A 300 -7.92 -17.77 -6.94
C ASN A 300 -9.19 -18.12 -6.15
N PHE A 301 -10.13 -17.18 -6.01
CA PHE A 301 -11.31 -17.34 -5.16
C PHE A 301 -12.57 -17.39 -6.00
N LYS A 302 -13.37 -18.44 -5.77
CA LYS A 302 -14.76 -18.51 -6.24
C LYS A 302 -15.67 -18.37 -5.04
N HIS A 303 -16.49 -17.32 -5.01
CA HIS A 303 -17.49 -17.16 -3.98
C HIS A 303 -18.67 -18.09 -4.28
N ASN A 304 -18.71 -19.23 -3.59
CA ASN A 304 -19.86 -20.13 -3.60
C ASN A 304 -20.37 -20.30 -2.15
N PRO A 305 -21.35 -19.49 -1.71
CA PRO A 305 -21.78 -19.45 -0.32
C PRO A 305 -22.45 -20.75 0.16
N TYR A 306 -22.86 -21.63 -0.75
CA TYR A 306 -23.58 -22.87 -0.46
C TYR A 306 -23.01 -24.05 -1.25
N LYS A 307 -21.73 -24.36 -1.03
CA LYS A 307 -21.15 -25.64 -1.45
C LYS A 307 -20.81 -26.47 -0.21
N TYR A 308 -21.57 -27.55 -0.02
CA TYR A 308 -21.20 -28.70 0.81
C TYR A 308 -20.48 -29.72 -0.07
#